data_AF-A0AA41SA07-F1
#
_entry.id   AF-A0AA41SA07-F1
#
_cell.length_a   1.000
_cell.length_b   1.000
_cell.length_c   1.000
_cell.angle_alpha   90.00
_cell.angle_beta   90.00
_cell.angle_gamma   90.00
#
_symmetry.space_group_name_H-M   'P 1'
#
loop_
_entity.id
_entity.type
_entity.pdbx_description
1 polymer ?
#
loop_
_entity_poly.entity_id
_entity_poly.type
_entity_poly.pdbx_seq_one_letter_code
_entity_poly.pdbx_strand_id
1 'polypeptide(L)' 'GTFKEGDLLVNKDGVRIVQQNEDEAAPPIQPTDNHQLSLADIDIIKVIGKGSSGIIQLIRHKWTVQFFALK' A
#
# COMPACT_ATOMS: atom_id res chain seq x y z
N GLY A 1 -4.05 8.38 37.58
CA GLY A 1 -3.06 7.82 36.65
C GLY A 1 -3.66 7.78 35.27
N THR A 2 -2.84 7.76 34.23
CA THR A 2 -3.31 7.57 32.84
C THR A 2 -2.95 6.14 32.43
N PHE A 3 -3.94 5.37 31.98
CA PHE A 3 -3.74 4.01 31.50
C PHE A 3 -3.79 4.01 29.97
N LYS A 4 -2.83 3.32 29.34
CA LYS A 4 -2.74 3.16 27.88
C LYS A 4 -2.52 1.69 27.55
N GLU A 5 -3.40 1.11 26.73
CA GLU A 5 -3.25 -0.24 26.18
C GLU A 5 -3.83 -0.26 24.75
N GLY A 6 -2.96 -0.48 23.76
CA GLY A 6 -3.33 -0.34 22.35
C GLY A 6 -3.95 1.02 22.04
N ASP A 7 -5.16 1.00 21.48
CA ASP A 7 -5.93 2.19 21.15
C ASP A 7 -6.69 2.75 22.37
N LEU A 8 -6.66 2.09 23.52
CA LEU A 8 -7.44 2.51 24.68
C LEU A 8 -6.65 3.48 25.55
N LEU A 9 -7.21 4.67 25.74
CA LEU A 9 -6.72 5.67 26.68
C LEU A 9 -7.76 5.91 27.77
N VAL A 10 -7.40 5.63 29.02
CA VAL A 10 -8.27 5.88 30.18
C VAL A 10 -7.66 6.94 31.07
N ASN A 11 -8.41 8.02 31.30
CA ASN A 11 -8.04 9.09 32.21
C ASN A 11 -9.25 9.58 33.04
N LYS A 12 -9.07 10.66 33.80
CA LYS A 12 -10.14 11.24 34.64
C LYS A 12 -11.37 11.71 33.84
N ASP A 13 -11.21 11.94 32.54
CA ASP A 13 -12.25 12.40 31.62
C ASP A 13 -12.93 11.21 30.91
N GLY A 14 -12.61 9.98 31.32
CA GLY A 14 -13.21 8.74 30.84
C GLY A 14 -12.31 7.90 29.94
N VAL A 15 -12.93 6.98 29.20
CA VAL A 15 -12.29 6.08 28.24
C VAL A 15 -12.38 6.70 26.85
N ARG A 16 -11.25 6.79 26.14
CA ARG A 16 -11.16 7.25 24.76
C ARG A 16 -10.48 6.19 23.90
N ILE A 17 -10.99 5.97 22.69
CA ILE A 17 -10.29 5.19 21.66
C ILE A 17 -9.43 6.20 20.88
N VAL A 18 -8.13 6.08 21.01
CA VAL A 18 -7.14 6.78 20.19
C VAL A 18 -6.97 5.94 18.94
N GLN A 19 -7.52 6.39 17.81
CA GLN A 19 -7.14 5.81 16.52
C GLN A 19 -5.64 5.96 16.39
N GLN A 20 -4.92 4.84 16.47
CA GLN A 20 -3.60 4.76 15.87
C GLN A 20 -3.84 5.09 14.41
N ASN A 21 -3.23 6.17 13.92
CA ASN A 21 -3.10 6.35 12.48
C ASN A 21 -2.33 5.12 12.01
N GLU A 22 -3.06 4.10 11.54
CA GLU A 22 -2.52 3.05 10.71
C GLU A 22 -1.65 3.76 9.70
N ASP A 23 -0.35 3.44 9.71
CA ASP A 23 0.65 3.93 8.78
C ASP A 23 -0.02 4.17 7.43
N GLU A 24 -0.17 5.44 7.07
CA GLU A 24 -0.94 5.96 5.95
C GLU A 24 -0.96 4.92 4.83
N ALA A 25 -2.00 4.08 4.85
CA ALA A 25 -2.04 2.94 3.95
C ALA A 25 -2.00 3.54 2.55
N ALA A 26 -0.97 3.17 1.78
CA ALA A 26 -0.76 3.74 0.46
C ALA A 26 -2.11 3.77 -0.26
N PRO A 27 -2.54 4.96 -0.74
CA PRO A 27 -3.92 5.15 -1.16
C PRO A 27 -4.31 4.03 -2.12
N PRO A 28 -5.52 3.46 -1.96
CA PRO A 28 -5.96 2.36 -2.81
C PRO A 28 -5.76 2.75 -4.27
N ILE A 29 -5.22 1.82 -5.06
CA ILE A 29 -4.93 2.03 -6.48
C ILE A 29 -6.24 2.47 -7.16
N GLN A 30 -6.35 3.76 -7.47
CA GLN A 30 -7.53 4.29 -8.13
C GLN A 30 -7.49 3.88 -9.61
N PRO A 31 -8.58 3.34 -10.17
CA PRO A 31 -8.68 3.12 -11.60
C PRO A 31 -8.51 4.48 -12.27
N THR A 32 -7.39 4.67 -12.96
CA THR A 32 -7.17 5.92 -13.70
C THR A 32 -7.86 5.71 -15.03
N ASP A 33 -9.14 6.10 -15.10
CA ASP A 33 -10.08 5.74 -16.18
C ASP A 33 -9.57 6.01 -17.61
N ASN A 34 -8.51 6.81 -17.78
CA ASN A 34 -7.95 7.19 -19.08
C ASN A 34 -6.45 6.92 -19.27
N HIS A 35 -5.73 6.35 -18.30
CA HIS A 35 -4.31 5.99 -18.51
C HIS A 35 -4.19 4.53 -18.91
N GLN A 36 -4.19 4.28 -20.21
CA GLN A 36 -3.84 2.98 -20.76
C GLN A 36 -2.42 2.61 -20.29
N LEU A 37 -2.30 1.59 -19.44
CA LEU A 37 -1.01 1.08 -18.97
C LEU A 37 -0.25 0.51 -20.17
N SER A 38 0.67 1.29 -20.72
CA SER A 38 1.53 0.87 -21.83
C SER A 38 2.80 0.23 -21.28
N LEU A 39 3.30 -0.83 -21.94
CA LEU A 39 4.58 -1.43 -21.56
C LEU A 39 5.76 -0.45 -21.68
N ALA A 40 5.65 0.58 -22.51
CA ALA A 40 6.69 1.60 -22.67
C ALA A 40 6.82 2.52 -21.45
N ASP A 41 5.74 2.65 -20.66
CA ASP A 41 5.65 3.54 -19.50
C ASP A 41 5.95 2.85 -18.17
N ILE A 42 6.54 1.65 -18.22
CA ILE A 42 6.78 0.80 -17.05
C ILE A 42 8.28 0.57 -16.86
N ASP A 43 8.73 0.63 -15.60
CA ASP A 43 10.07 0.24 -15.16
C ASP A 43 10.01 -1.12 -14.44
N ILE A 44 10.84 -2.08 -14.85
CA ILE A 44 11.01 -3.34 -14.12
C ILE A 44 11.92 -3.08 -12.92
N ILE A 45 11.42 -3.35 -11.72
CA ILE A 45 12.16 -3.11 -10.48
C ILE A 45 12.91 -4.39 -10.07
N LYS A 46 12.18 -5.50 -9.95
CA LYS A 46 12.77 -6.79 -9.57
C LYS A 46 11.85 -7.94 -9.93
N VAL A 47 12.43 -9.14 -10.04
CA VAL A 47 11.65 -10.38 -10.04
C VAL A 47 11.21 -10.69 -8.60
N ILE A 48 9.92 -10.95 -8.39
CA ILE A 48 9.34 -11.30 -7.08
C ILE A 48 8.81 -12.73 -7.01
N GLY A 49 8.69 -13.42 -8.14
CA GLY A 49 8.29 -14.81 -8.18
C GLY A 49 8.80 -15.52 -9.42
N LYS A 50 9.16 -16.80 -9.27
CA LYS A 50 9.47 -17.71 -10.37
C LYS A 50 8.75 -19.02 -10.11
N GLY A 51 8.02 -19.51 -11.10
CA GLY A 51 7.33 -20.79 -11.03
C GLY A 51 7.34 -21.50 -12.39
N SER A 52 6.80 -22.71 -12.43
CA SER A 52 6.66 -23.46 -13.69
C SER A 52 5.82 -22.71 -14.74
N SER A 53 4.88 -21.88 -14.28
CA SER A 53 3.99 -21.09 -15.14
C SER A 53 4.52 -19.71 -15.51
N GLY A 54 5.78 -19.38 -15.21
CA GLY A 54 6.42 -18.12 -15.60
C GLY A 54 7.04 -17.32 -14.46
N ILE A 55 7.30 -16.04 -14.73
CA ILE A 55 8.00 -15.11 -13.83
C ILE A 55 7.03 -14.00 -13.45
N ILE A 56 7.00 -13.65 -12.16
CA ILE A 56 6.28 -12.48 -11.66
C ILE A 56 7.30 -11.39 -11.35
N GLN A 57 7.10 -10.21 -11.93
CA GLN A 57 7.95 -9.04 -11.76
C GLN A 57 7.22 -7.94 -10.99
N LEU A 58 7.91 -7.32 -10.04
CA LEU A 58 7.50 -6.04 -9.49
C LEU A 58 7.89 -4.96 -10.50
N ILE A 59 6.91 -4.19 -10.95
CA ILE A 59 7.07 -3.10 -11.89
C ILE A 59 6.59 -1.78 -11.27
N ARG A 60 7.08 -0.66 -11.77
CA ARG A 60 6.63 0.69 -11.40
C ARG A 60 6.16 1.44 -12.63
N HIS A 61 4.98 2.06 -12.58
CA HIS A 61 4.52 2.95 -13.63
C HIS A 61 5.23 4.32 -13.49
N LYS A 62 5.82 4.81 -14.57
CA LYS A 62 6.67 6.03 -14.57
C LYS A 62 5.91 7.27 -14.11
N TRP A 63 4.65 7.39 -14.50
CA TRP A 63 3.87 8.62 -14.31
C TRP A 63 3.15 8.67 -12.97
N THR A 64 2.58 7.54 -12.53
CA THR A 64 1.82 7.49 -11.27
C THR A 64 2.68 7.07 -10.07
N VAL A 65 3.91 6.61 -10.31
CA VAL A 65 4.82 6.06 -9.30
C VAL A 65 4.21 4.86 -8.55
N GLN A 66 3.14 4.28 -9.10
CA GLN A 66 2.48 3.12 -8.52
C GLN A 66 3.22 1.83 -8.87
N PHE A 67 3.14 0.85 -7.98
CA PHE A 67 3.75 -0.46 -8.15
C PHE A 67 2.71 -1.51 -8.52
N PHE A 68 3.07 -2.42 -9.42
CA PHE A 68 2.23 -3.53 -9.85
C PHE A 68 3.02 -4.84 -9.89
N ALA A 69 2.31 -5.96 -9.80
CA ALA A 69 2.85 -7.27 -10.15
C ALA A 69 2.50 -7.58 -11.61
N LEU A 70 3.52 -7.77 -12.45
CA LEU A 70 3.38 -8.19 -13.84
C LEU A 70 3.66 -9.69 -13.95
N LYS A 71 2.78 -10.43 -14.60
CA LYS A 71 2.94 -11.85 -14.93
C LYS A 71 2.92 -12.03 -16.44
#